data_AF-U6D0R9-F1
#
_entry.id   AF-U6D0R9-F1
#
_cell.length_a   1.000
_cell.length_b   1.000
_cell.length_c   1.000
_cell.angle_alpha   90.00
_cell.angle_beta   90.00
_cell.angle_gamma   90.00
#
_symmetry.space_group_name_H-M   'P 1'
#
loop_
_entity.id
_entity.type
_entity.pdbx_description
1 polymer ?
#
loop_
_entity_poly.entity_id
_entity_poly.type
_entity_poly.pdbx_seq_one_letter_code
_entity_poly.pdbx_strand_id
1 'polypeptide(L)'
;LRVRERLEALGVPDGATFCEDFQVPGRGELHCLQDAIEHSAFTVLLLTPSFDCHLGRHQASQSLMSSFTRRGWQDCVIPFLPRESSRAQLSPHTSSLLTGLVWLDEHSQIFARKVASTFKPQRLRARKAEWKKEQEVRALQEQLRHLEAERQQVARLNAAYSAYVQSCWSWQEQMEALRAAFGSHMPFGTQMPPGGPGPLNTR
;
A
#
# COMPACT_ATOMS: atom_id res chain seq x y z
N LEU A 1 7.70 5.08 -29.05
CA LEU A 1 8.68 6.20 -29.19
C LEU A 1 8.12 7.36 -30.00
N ARG A 2 7.66 7.17 -31.25
CA ARG A 2 7.17 8.27 -32.11
C ARG A 2 6.14 9.22 -31.46
N VAL A 3 5.15 8.69 -30.73
CA VAL A 3 4.12 9.51 -30.06
C VAL A 3 4.72 10.39 -28.96
N ARG A 4 5.70 9.86 -28.21
CA ARG A 4 6.42 10.61 -27.16
C ARG A 4 7.20 11.77 -27.76
N GLU A 5 8.05 11.49 -28.76
CA GLU A 5 8.83 12.51 -29.48
C GLU A 5 7.93 13.60 -30.08
N ARG A 6 6.74 13.23 -30.55
CA ARG A 6 5.79 14.17 -31.12
C ARG A 6 5.16 15.08 -30.07
N LEU A 7 4.80 14.55 -28.90
CA LEU A 7 4.29 15.34 -27.79
C LEU A 7 5.39 16.28 -27.25
N GLU A 8 6.63 15.81 -27.19
CA GLU A 8 7.80 16.60 -26.80
C GLU A 8 8.05 17.75 -27.79
N ALA A 9 8.00 17.48 -29.10
CA ALA A 9 8.10 18.51 -30.13
C ALA A 9 6.98 19.57 -30.06
N LEU A 10 5.84 19.23 -29.45
CA LEU A 10 4.70 20.12 -29.25
C LEU A 10 4.73 20.84 -27.89
N GLY A 11 5.84 20.72 -27.14
CA GLY A 11 6.09 21.46 -25.92
C GLY A 11 5.64 20.76 -24.63
N VAL A 12 5.36 19.46 -24.69
CA VAL A 12 5.22 18.64 -23.47
C VAL A 12 6.63 18.36 -22.94
N PRO A 13 6.99 18.79 -21.72
CA PRO A 13 8.34 18.59 -21.20
C PRO A 13 8.67 17.09 -21.04
N ASP A 14 9.96 16.75 -21.21
CA ASP A 14 10.49 15.39 -21.10
C ASP A 14 10.06 14.76 -19.76
N GLY A 15 9.27 13.68 -19.85
CA GLY A 15 8.51 13.13 -18.71
C GLY A 15 7.31 12.26 -19.09
N ALA A 16 7.11 11.96 -20.38
CA ALA A 16 6.13 10.97 -20.80
C ALA A 16 6.67 9.56 -20.52
N THR A 17 6.04 8.85 -19.59
CA THR A 17 6.34 7.45 -19.25
C THR A 17 5.28 6.54 -19.82
N PHE A 18 5.69 5.38 -20.34
CA PHE A 18 4.77 4.33 -20.77
C PHE A 18 4.31 3.51 -19.56
N CYS A 19 3.12 2.92 -19.63
CA CYS A 19 2.64 2.05 -18.55
C CYS A 19 3.54 0.82 -18.39
N GLU A 20 4.11 0.36 -19.51
CA GLU A 20 5.07 -0.73 -19.62
C GLU A 20 6.35 -0.46 -18.80
N ASP A 21 6.73 0.82 -18.64
CA ASP A 21 7.91 1.20 -17.85
C ASP A 21 7.72 0.94 -16.34
N PHE A 22 6.47 0.78 -15.88
CA PHE A 22 6.13 0.45 -14.50
C PHE A 22 5.92 -1.05 -14.27
N GLN A 23 6.05 -1.89 -15.31
CA GLN A 23 5.83 -3.33 -15.19
C GLN A 23 6.99 -3.97 -14.42
N VAL A 24 6.64 -4.60 -13.29
CA VAL A 24 7.59 -5.36 -12.47
C VAL A 24 7.24 -6.85 -12.56
N PRO A 25 8.20 -7.74 -12.86
CA PRO A 25 7.95 -9.18 -12.90
C PRO A 25 7.29 -9.69 -11.61
N GLY A 26 6.23 -10.48 -11.76
CA GLY A 26 5.47 -11.03 -10.62
C GLY A 26 4.40 -10.08 -10.04
N ARG A 27 4.28 -8.85 -10.57
CA ARG A 27 3.22 -7.90 -10.20
C ARG A 27 2.16 -7.84 -11.30
N GLY A 28 0.89 -7.72 -10.91
CA GLY A 28 -0.21 -7.62 -11.87
C GLY A 28 -0.16 -6.33 -12.69
N GLU A 29 -0.53 -6.39 -13.96
CA GLU A 29 -0.51 -5.25 -14.90
C GLU A 29 -1.42 -4.11 -14.43
N LEU A 30 -2.57 -4.41 -13.80
CA LEU A 30 -3.49 -3.40 -13.25
C LEU A 30 -2.89 -2.63 -12.06
N HIS A 31 -2.01 -3.28 -11.29
CA HIS A 31 -1.30 -2.61 -10.20
C HIS A 31 -0.25 -1.65 -10.79
N CYS A 32 0.46 -2.09 -11.82
CA CYS A 32 1.45 -1.26 -12.51
C CYS A 32 0.79 -0.04 -13.18
N LEU A 33 -0.40 -0.23 -13.77
CA LEU A 33 -1.21 0.89 -14.28
C LEU A 33 -1.61 1.85 -13.16
N GLN A 34 -2.06 1.33 -12.01
CA GLN A 34 -2.41 2.19 -10.88
C GLN A 34 -1.21 3.06 -10.50
N ASP A 35 -0.03 2.47 -10.36
CA ASP A 35 1.20 3.21 -10.06
C ASP A 35 1.51 4.26 -11.13
N ALA A 36 1.39 3.91 -12.41
CA ALA A 36 1.59 4.87 -13.50
C ALA A 36 0.61 6.06 -13.39
N ILE A 37 -0.66 5.80 -13.07
CA ILE A 37 -1.65 6.85 -12.82
C ILE A 37 -1.23 7.68 -11.60
N GLU A 38 -0.81 7.07 -10.49
CA GLU A 38 -0.51 7.80 -9.24
C GLU A 38 0.71 8.72 -9.37
N HIS A 39 1.66 8.37 -10.23
CA HIS A 39 2.91 9.11 -10.43
C HIS A 39 2.88 10.05 -11.64
N SER A 40 1.77 10.11 -12.39
CA SER A 40 1.64 10.92 -13.60
C SER A 40 0.71 12.11 -13.42
N ALA A 41 1.02 13.24 -14.06
CA ALA A 41 0.14 14.41 -14.06
C ALA A 41 -1.11 14.21 -14.95
N PHE A 42 -0.91 13.51 -16.07
CA PHE A 42 -1.91 13.20 -17.09
C PHE A 42 -1.72 11.75 -17.54
N THR A 43 -2.81 11.06 -17.84
CA THR A 43 -2.81 9.71 -18.39
C THR A 43 -3.27 9.78 -19.84
N VAL A 44 -2.38 9.45 -20.78
CA VAL A 44 -2.71 9.45 -22.20
C VAL A 44 -3.09 8.02 -22.61
N LEU A 45 -4.33 7.83 -23.06
CA LEU A 45 -4.81 6.53 -23.54
C LEU A 45 -4.53 6.41 -25.03
N LEU A 46 -3.62 5.50 -25.40
CA LEU A 46 -3.24 5.28 -26.78
C LEU A 46 -4.26 4.36 -27.49
N LEU A 47 -5.13 4.96 -28.31
CA LEU A 47 -6.23 4.28 -29.00
C LEU A 47 -5.74 3.60 -30.29
N THR A 48 -5.02 2.50 -30.15
CA THR A 48 -4.63 1.62 -31.27
C THR A 48 -5.65 0.50 -31.48
N PRO A 49 -5.61 -0.24 -32.60
CA PRO A 49 -6.44 -1.43 -32.79
C PRO A 49 -6.26 -2.47 -31.67
N SER A 50 -5.07 -2.55 -31.09
CA SER A 50 -4.75 -3.44 -29.96
C SER A 50 -5.39 -2.99 -28.64
N PHE A 51 -5.86 -1.74 -28.56
CA PHE A 51 -6.49 -1.19 -27.36
C PHE A 51 -7.89 -1.76 -27.10
N ASP A 52 -8.57 -2.27 -28.14
CA ASP A 52 -9.94 -2.80 -28.03
C ASP A 52 -9.99 -4.23 -27.46
N CYS A 53 -8.97 -4.61 -26.68
CA CYS A 53 -8.98 -5.84 -25.90
C CYS A 53 -9.68 -5.64 -24.54
N HIS A 54 -10.09 -6.75 -23.92
CA HIS A 54 -10.70 -6.70 -22.58
C HIS A 54 -9.83 -5.94 -21.58
N LEU A 55 -8.53 -6.19 -21.60
CA LEU A 55 -7.55 -5.53 -20.74
C LEU A 55 -7.54 -4.01 -20.98
N GLY A 56 -7.39 -3.55 -22.22
CA GLY A 56 -7.36 -2.12 -22.56
C GLY A 56 -8.64 -1.40 -22.13
N ARG A 57 -9.80 -2.04 -22.27
CA ARG A 57 -11.08 -1.51 -21.76
C ARG A 57 -11.11 -1.41 -20.23
N HIS A 58 -10.57 -2.40 -19.52
CA HIS A 58 -10.46 -2.34 -18.06
C HIS A 58 -9.48 -1.24 -17.62
N GLN A 59 -8.34 -1.12 -18.28
CA GLN A 59 -7.35 -0.08 -18.02
C GLN A 59 -7.92 1.34 -18.26
N ALA A 60 -8.68 1.52 -19.34
CA ALA A 60 -9.40 2.77 -19.61
C ALA A 60 -10.40 3.09 -18.51
N SER A 61 -11.21 2.10 -18.12
CA SER A 61 -12.23 2.27 -17.08
C SER A 61 -11.61 2.60 -15.72
N GLN A 62 -10.53 1.90 -15.34
CA GLN A 62 -9.79 2.18 -14.11
C GLN A 62 -9.18 3.59 -14.13
N SER A 63 -8.57 3.99 -15.25
CA SER A 63 -8.02 5.33 -15.42
C SER A 63 -9.09 6.40 -15.22
N LEU A 64 -10.29 6.22 -15.78
CA LEU A 64 -11.42 7.14 -15.60
C LEU A 64 -11.97 7.14 -14.17
N MET A 65 -12.16 5.97 -13.57
CA MET A 65 -12.62 5.90 -12.18
C MET A 65 -11.63 6.57 -11.22
N SER A 66 -10.33 6.41 -11.46
CA SER A 66 -9.29 7.04 -10.65
C SER A 66 -9.31 8.58 -10.76
N SER A 67 -9.59 9.12 -11.96
CA SER A 67 -9.65 10.56 -12.20
C SER A 67 -10.87 11.21 -11.57
N PHE A 68 -12.01 10.50 -11.51
CA PHE A 68 -13.20 10.96 -10.79
C PHE A 68 -13.07 10.87 -9.28
N THR A 69 -12.35 9.87 -8.76
CA THR A 69 -12.19 9.68 -7.32
C THR A 69 -11.22 10.71 -6.71
N ARG A 70 -10.21 11.13 -7.47
CA ARG A 70 -9.21 12.11 -7.00
C ARG A 70 -9.69 13.54 -7.21
N ARG A 71 -9.72 14.33 -6.12
CA ARG A 71 -10.06 15.75 -6.19
C ARG A 71 -9.01 16.49 -7.02
N GLY A 72 -9.46 17.34 -7.95
CA GLY A 72 -8.59 18.09 -8.85
C GLY A 72 -8.06 17.29 -10.05
N TRP A 73 -8.39 15.99 -10.18
CA TRP A 73 -7.98 15.15 -11.32
C TRP A 73 -8.99 15.14 -12.48
N GLN A 74 -9.71 16.24 -12.66
CA GLN A 74 -10.68 16.40 -13.75
C GLN A 74 -9.93 16.58 -15.08
N ASP A 75 -10.41 15.90 -16.12
CA ASP A 75 -9.85 15.93 -17.49
C ASP A 75 -8.38 15.48 -17.61
N CYS A 76 -7.90 14.65 -16.68
CA CYS A 76 -6.52 14.17 -16.68
C CYS A 76 -6.31 12.94 -17.57
N VAL A 77 -7.40 12.26 -17.96
CA VAL A 77 -7.38 11.12 -18.88
C VAL A 77 -7.64 11.62 -20.29
N ILE A 78 -6.69 11.39 -21.19
CA ILE A 78 -6.68 12.03 -22.50
C ILE A 78 -6.63 10.94 -23.58
N PRO A 79 -7.74 10.71 -24.28
CA PRO A 79 -7.76 9.81 -25.43
C PRO A 79 -6.87 10.36 -26.55
N PHE A 80 -5.94 9.55 -27.01
CA PHE A 80 -5.05 9.86 -28.12
C PHE A 80 -5.26 8.88 -29.25
N LEU A 81 -5.58 9.39 -30.44
CA LEU A 81 -5.75 8.61 -31.65
C LEU A 81 -4.54 8.82 -32.58
N PRO A 82 -3.66 7.81 -32.73
CA PRO A 82 -2.54 7.87 -33.66
C PRO A 82 -2.98 7.89 -35.11
N ARG A 83 -2.13 8.39 -36.00
CA ARG A 83 -2.38 8.42 -37.44
C ARG A 83 -2.54 7.04 -38.08
N GLU A 84 -1.96 5.99 -37.48
CA GLU A 84 -2.11 4.60 -37.96
C GLU A 84 -3.50 4.04 -37.67
N SER A 85 -4.21 4.65 -36.72
CA SER A 85 -5.46 4.14 -36.17
C SER A 85 -6.63 5.02 -36.61
N SER A 86 -7.82 4.43 -36.64
CA SER A 86 -9.06 5.15 -36.97
C SER A 86 -10.12 4.96 -35.90
N ARG A 87 -10.96 5.97 -35.69
CA ARG A 87 -12.10 5.89 -34.76
C ARG A 87 -13.06 4.77 -35.12
N ALA A 88 -13.15 4.40 -36.40
CA ALA A 88 -14.02 3.32 -36.87
C ALA A 88 -13.57 1.94 -36.40
N GLN A 89 -12.31 1.79 -35.97
CA GLN A 89 -11.75 0.53 -35.47
C GLN A 89 -12.00 0.32 -33.98
N LEU A 90 -12.50 1.34 -33.27
CA LEU A 90 -12.80 1.27 -31.84
C LEU A 90 -14.21 0.72 -31.62
N SER A 91 -14.38 -0.15 -30.63
CA SER A 91 -15.72 -0.60 -30.26
C SER A 91 -16.65 0.56 -29.87
N PRO A 92 -17.96 0.43 -30.13
CA PRO A 92 -18.96 1.43 -29.74
C PRO A 92 -18.93 1.75 -28.24
N HIS A 93 -18.64 0.75 -27.40
CA HIS A 93 -18.51 0.92 -25.95
C HIS A 93 -17.34 1.82 -25.58
N THR A 94 -16.15 1.57 -26.12
CA THR A 94 -14.96 2.39 -25.85
C THR A 94 -15.17 3.82 -26.36
N SER A 95 -15.75 3.97 -27.56
CA SER A 95 -16.09 5.29 -28.10
C SER A 95 -17.08 6.05 -27.19
N SER A 96 -18.12 5.37 -26.70
CA SER A 96 -19.10 5.95 -25.78
C SER A 96 -18.49 6.39 -24.45
N LEU A 97 -17.66 5.55 -23.83
CA LEU A 97 -16.97 5.88 -22.57
C LEU A 97 -16.08 7.12 -22.69
N LEU A 98 -15.42 7.29 -23.84
CA LEU A 98 -14.48 8.38 -24.06
C LEU A 98 -15.13 9.63 -24.67
N THR A 99 -16.42 9.60 -25.02
CA THR A 99 -17.13 10.69 -25.73
C THR A 99 -17.08 12.02 -24.99
N GLY A 100 -17.08 12.00 -23.66
CA GLY A 100 -17.03 13.21 -22.82
C GLY A 100 -15.65 13.84 -22.63
N LEU A 101 -14.59 13.22 -23.15
CA LEU A 101 -13.20 13.63 -22.88
C LEU A 101 -12.62 14.49 -24.02
N VAL A 102 -11.47 15.10 -23.77
CA VAL A 102 -10.74 15.86 -24.81
C VAL A 102 -9.89 14.92 -25.64
N TRP A 103 -10.31 14.66 -26.89
CA TRP A 103 -9.56 13.80 -27.81
C TRP A 103 -8.44 14.54 -28.51
N LEU A 104 -7.25 13.94 -28.48
CA LEU A 104 -6.11 14.29 -29.30
C LEU A 104 -6.09 13.39 -30.54
N ASP A 105 -6.39 13.97 -31.69
CA ASP A 105 -6.48 13.26 -32.97
C ASP A 105 -5.37 13.74 -33.90
N GLU A 106 -4.42 12.87 -34.24
CA GLU A 106 -3.31 13.20 -35.13
C GLU A 106 -3.75 13.52 -36.57
N HIS A 107 -4.91 13.03 -37.02
CA HIS A 107 -5.44 13.33 -38.35
C HIS A 107 -5.99 14.75 -38.45
N SER A 108 -6.23 15.39 -37.30
CA SER A 108 -6.85 16.71 -37.23
C SER A 108 -5.84 17.84 -37.40
N GLN A 109 -6.14 18.82 -38.25
CA GLN A 109 -5.30 20.02 -38.42
C GLN A 109 -5.18 20.86 -37.13
N ILE A 110 -6.13 20.73 -36.21
CA ILE A 110 -6.10 21.41 -34.90
C ILE A 110 -5.39 20.60 -33.81
N PHE A 111 -4.75 19.47 -34.15
CA PHE A 111 -4.03 18.61 -33.21
C PHE A 111 -3.03 19.39 -32.36
N ALA A 112 -2.11 20.12 -32.99
CA ALA A 112 -1.08 20.89 -32.30
C ALA A 112 -1.68 21.92 -31.34
N ARG A 113 -2.76 22.59 -31.75
CA ARG A 113 -3.48 23.56 -30.91
C ARG A 113 -4.15 22.88 -29.72
N LYS A 114 -4.74 21.70 -29.91
CA LYS A 114 -5.34 20.91 -28.82
C LYS A 114 -4.27 20.44 -27.84
N VAL A 115 -3.16 19.88 -28.32
CA VAL A 115 -2.03 19.47 -27.47
C VAL A 115 -1.54 20.63 -26.61
N ALA A 116 -1.28 21.80 -27.23
CA ALA A 116 -0.84 22.99 -26.50
C ALA A 116 -1.89 23.52 -25.50
N SER A 117 -3.18 23.41 -25.82
CA SER A 117 -4.28 23.82 -24.93
C SER A 117 -4.47 22.86 -23.76
N THR A 118 -4.26 21.58 -23.99
CA THR A 118 -4.37 20.51 -23.01
C THR A 118 -3.19 20.56 -22.03
N PHE A 119 -1.97 20.56 -22.56
CA PHE A 119 -0.72 20.54 -21.80
C PHE A 119 -0.17 21.94 -21.55
N LYS A 120 -1.04 22.90 -21.20
CA LYS A 120 -0.59 24.26 -20.86
C LYS A 120 0.47 24.19 -19.73
N PRO A 121 1.62 24.86 -19.87
CA PRO A 121 2.67 24.84 -18.84
C PRO A 121 2.18 25.25 -17.46
N GLN A 122 1.23 26.19 -17.39
CA GLN A 122 0.60 26.60 -16.14
C GLN A 122 -0.20 25.46 -15.48
N ARG A 123 -0.98 24.69 -16.25
CA ARG A 123 -1.72 23.53 -15.74
C ARG A 123 -0.76 22.43 -15.30
N LEU A 124 0.29 22.16 -16.07
CA LEU A 124 1.32 21.18 -15.70
C LEU A 124 2.04 21.56 -14.40
N ARG A 125 2.41 22.83 -14.21
CA ARG A 125 3.06 23.31 -12.98
C ARG A 125 2.13 23.25 -11.78
N ALA A 126 0.90 23.74 -11.91
CA ALA A 126 -0.10 23.65 -10.86
C ALA A 126 -0.31 22.19 -10.43
N ARG A 127 -0.40 21.30 -11.43
CA ARG A 127 -0.55 19.88 -11.21
C ARG A 127 0.64 19.24 -10.53
N LYS A 128 1.86 19.55 -10.97
CA LYS A 128 3.08 19.06 -10.33
C LYS A 128 3.16 19.52 -8.86
N ALA A 129 2.69 20.73 -8.56
CA ALA A 129 2.65 21.25 -7.20
C ALA A 129 1.61 20.53 -6.34
N GLU A 130 0.41 20.26 -6.86
CA GLU A 130 -0.60 19.43 -6.19
C GLU A 130 -0.08 18.02 -5.92
N TRP A 131 0.49 17.38 -6.95
CA TRP A 131 1.06 16.04 -6.83
C TRP A 131 2.18 16.00 -5.79
N LYS A 132 3.07 17.00 -5.77
CA LYS A 132 4.14 17.08 -4.76
C LYS A 132 3.56 17.17 -3.34
N LYS A 133 2.51 17.96 -3.13
CA LYS A 133 1.82 18.03 -1.83
C LYS A 133 1.16 16.70 -1.46
N GLU A 134 0.51 16.02 -2.41
CA GLU A 134 -0.06 14.69 -2.17
C GLU A 134 1.02 13.68 -1.78
N GLN A 135 2.17 13.72 -2.44
CA GLN A 135 3.32 12.86 -2.11
C GLN A 135 3.89 13.16 -0.73
N GLU A 136 4.03 14.43 -0.36
CA GLU A 136 4.47 14.84 0.98
C GLU A 136 3.50 14.33 2.07
N VAL A 137 2.19 14.46 1.84
CA VAL A 137 1.16 13.94 2.77
C VAL A 137 1.23 12.41 2.88
N ARG A 138 1.42 11.71 1.76
CA ARG A 138 1.57 10.25 1.74
C ARG A 138 2.82 9.79 2.49
N ALA A 139 3.96 10.41 2.23
CA ALA A 139 5.21 10.11 2.93
C ALA A 139 5.07 10.31 4.45
N LEU A 140 4.41 11.40 4.87
CA LEU A 140 4.12 11.64 6.29
C LEU A 140 3.21 10.56 6.87
N GLN A 141 2.16 10.15 6.15
CA GLN A 141 1.26 9.08 6.59
C GLN A 141 1.98 7.73 6.73
N GLU A 142 2.88 7.41 5.80
CA GLU A 142 3.69 6.19 5.86
C GLU A 142 4.62 6.21 7.07
N GLN A 143 5.28 7.33 7.33
CA GLN A 143 6.11 7.53 8.53
C GLN A 143 5.29 7.37 9.81
N LEU A 144 4.11 7.98 9.88
CA LEU A 144 3.21 7.85 11.04
C LEU A 144 2.78 6.41 11.26
N ARG A 145 2.38 5.69 10.20
CA ARG A 145 2.01 4.26 10.29
C ARG A 145 3.18 3.41 10.76
N HIS A 146 4.39 3.71 10.29
CA HIS A 146 5.59 2.99 10.71
C HIS A 146 5.87 3.19 12.20
N LEU A 147 5.86 4.44 12.66
CA LEU A 147 6.04 4.77 14.08
C LEU A 147 4.94 4.16 14.97
N GLU A 148 3.69 4.15 14.49
CA GLU A 148 2.59 3.48 15.20
C GLU A 148 2.80 1.97 15.29
N ALA A 149 3.27 1.32 14.23
CA ALA A 149 3.58 -0.10 14.22
C ALA A 149 4.73 -0.43 15.19
N GLU A 150 5.79 0.38 15.22
CA GLU A 150 6.89 0.27 16.18
C GLU A 150 6.38 0.43 17.62
N ARG A 151 5.56 1.47 17.87
CA ARG A 151 4.97 1.69 19.20
C ARG A 151 4.12 0.50 19.65
N GLN A 152 3.31 -0.07 18.75
CA GLN A 152 2.52 -1.26 19.03
C GLN A 152 3.40 -2.50 19.28
N GLN A 153 4.53 -2.62 18.58
CA GLN A 153 5.48 -3.70 18.80
C GLN A 153 6.15 -3.60 20.18
N VAL A 154 6.60 -2.40 20.57
CA VAL A 154 7.19 -2.16 21.91
C VAL A 154 6.15 -2.41 23.01
N ALA A 155 4.91 -1.95 22.84
CA ALA A 155 3.84 -2.20 23.80
C ALA A 155 3.56 -3.70 23.98
N ARG A 156 3.53 -4.47 22.88
CA ARG A 156 3.37 -5.93 22.93
C ARG A 156 4.53 -6.61 23.66
N LEU A 157 5.77 -6.21 23.39
CA LEU A 157 6.94 -6.76 24.06
C LEU A 157 6.93 -6.45 25.56
N ASN A 158 6.61 -5.22 25.95
CA ASN A 158 6.53 -4.83 27.35
C ASN A 158 5.42 -5.58 28.09
N ALA A 159 4.26 -5.77 27.47
CA ALA A 159 3.18 -6.58 28.04
C ALA A 159 3.60 -8.04 28.24
N ALA A 160 4.29 -8.64 27.26
CA ALA A 160 4.81 -10.01 27.37
C ALA A 160 5.86 -10.14 28.49
N TYR A 161 6.79 -9.17 28.59
CA TYR A 161 7.78 -9.14 29.66
C TYR A 161 7.13 -9.00 31.04
N SER A 162 6.16 -8.10 31.18
CA SER A 162 5.42 -7.90 32.43
C SER A 162 4.67 -9.17 32.84
N ALA A 163 4.02 -9.85 31.89
CA ALA A 163 3.35 -11.12 32.16
C ALA A 163 4.33 -12.22 32.61
N TYR A 164 5.52 -12.28 32.00
CA TYR A 164 6.57 -13.21 32.41
C TYR A 164 7.03 -12.94 33.85
N VAL A 165 7.33 -11.69 34.19
CA VAL A 165 7.74 -11.31 35.55
C VAL A 165 6.66 -11.65 36.58
N GLN A 166 5.39 -11.36 36.28
CA GLN A 166 4.27 -11.73 37.15
C GLN A 166 4.15 -13.24 37.32
N SER A 167 4.40 -14.03 36.27
CA SER A 167 4.43 -15.49 36.36
C SER A 167 5.58 -16.00 37.25
N CYS A 168 6.75 -15.35 37.24
CA CYS A 168 7.86 -15.72 38.12
C CYS A 168 7.52 -15.42 39.59
N TRP A 169 6.93 -14.25 39.87
CA TRP A 169 6.50 -13.88 41.22
C TRP A 169 5.43 -14.82 41.76
N SER A 170 4.41 -15.14 40.96
CA SER A 170 3.36 -16.07 41.39
C SER A 170 3.88 -17.48 41.64
N TRP A 171 4.84 -17.95 40.83
CA TRP A 171 5.52 -19.22 41.08
C TRP A 171 6.32 -19.20 42.39
N GLN A 172 7.02 -18.10 42.69
CA GLN A 172 7.77 -17.98 43.93
C GLN A 172 6.85 -18.02 45.16
N GLU A 173 5.73 -17.28 45.15
CA GLU A 173 4.74 -17.33 46.23
C GLU A 173 4.16 -18.74 46.43
N GLN A 174 3.87 -19.46 45.33
CA GLN A 174 3.40 -20.85 45.40
C GLN A 174 4.44 -21.76 46.06
N MET A 175 5.72 -21.60 45.72
CA MET A 175 6.81 -22.38 46.30
C MET A 175 7.02 -22.08 47.79
N GLU A 176 6.90 -20.82 48.20
CA GLU A 176 6.96 -20.42 49.61
C GLU A 176 5.77 -20.98 50.40
N ALA A 177 4.56 -20.94 49.84
CA ALA A 177 3.38 -21.55 50.44
C ALA A 177 3.54 -23.06 50.61
N LEU A 178 4.07 -23.76 49.60
CA LEU A 178 4.37 -25.19 49.69
C LEU A 178 5.43 -25.48 50.76
N ARG A 179 6.51 -24.69 50.84
CA ARG A 179 7.53 -24.83 51.89
C ARG A 179 6.95 -24.63 53.30
N ALA A 180 6.10 -23.62 53.48
CA ALA A 180 5.42 -23.38 54.76
C ALA A 180 4.47 -24.52 55.14
N ALA A 181 3.75 -25.09 54.17
CA ALA A 181 2.95 -26.28 54.38
C ALA A 181 3.84 -27.47 54.80
N PHE A 182 4.88 -27.82 54.03
CA PHE A 182 5.79 -28.91 54.39
C PHE A 182 6.49 -28.71 55.75
N GLY A 183 6.86 -27.47 56.10
CA GLY A 183 7.42 -27.14 57.42
C GLY A 183 6.43 -27.31 58.58
N SER A 184 5.13 -27.09 58.34
CA SER A 184 4.09 -27.38 59.33
C SER A 184 3.70 -28.87 59.38
N HIS A 185 4.06 -29.66 58.36
CA HIS A 185 3.79 -31.10 58.29
C HIS A 185 4.97 -32.01 58.69
N MET A 186 6.17 -31.48 58.97
CA MET A 186 7.32 -32.24 59.47
C MET A 186 7.69 -31.82 60.90
N PRO A 187 7.15 -32.47 61.96
CA PRO A 187 7.72 -32.35 63.28
C PRO A 187 9.07 -33.07 63.29
N PHE A 188 10.17 -32.30 63.20
CA PHE A 188 11.49 -32.81 63.53
C PHE A 188 11.47 -33.31 64.98
N GLY A 189 11.83 -34.58 65.13
CA GLY A 189 11.67 -35.35 66.35
C GLY A 189 12.12 -34.63 67.62
N THR A 190 11.20 -34.50 68.56
CA THR A 190 11.53 -34.23 69.95
C THR A 190 11.06 -35.43 70.77
N GLN A 191 12.05 -36.20 71.23
CA GLN A 191 12.05 -37.16 72.34
C GLN A 191 11.18 -38.42 72.21
N MET A 192 11.87 -39.53 71.92
CA MET A 192 11.50 -40.83 72.50
C MET A 192 11.45 -40.71 74.03
N PRO A 193 10.45 -41.30 74.72
CA PRO A 193 10.47 -41.41 76.17
C PRO A 193 11.58 -42.38 76.60
N PRO A 194 12.26 -42.14 77.72
CA PRO A 194 13.32 -43.03 78.19
C PRO A 194 12.72 -44.40 78.54
N GLY A 195 13.28 -45.44 77.95
CA GLY A 195 12.97 -46.83 78.27
C GLY A 195 13.20 -47.08 79.76
N GLY A 196 12.13 -47.46 80.47
CA GLY A 196 12.20 -47.97 81.83
C GLY A 196 12.84 -49.37 81.83
N PRO A 197 13.76 -49.67 82.77
CA PRO A 197 14.38 -50.98 82.85
C PRO A 197 13.38 -52.02 83.39
N GLY A 198 13.02 -53.00 82.56
CA GLY A 198 12.41 -54.24 83.02
C GLY A 198 13.49 -55.16 83.62
N PRO A 199 13.32 -55.69 84.85
CA PRO A 199 14.35 -56.51 85.46
C PRO A 199 14.38 -57.92 84.84
N LEU A 200 15.59 -58.38 84.53
CA LEU A 200 15.89 -59.77 84.25
C LEU A 200 15.76 -60.63 85.52
N ASN A 201 15.19 -61.82 85.32
CA ASN A 201 15.11 -62.97 86.22
C ASN A 201 16.29 -63.16 87.20
N THR A 202 15.96 -63.55 88.43
CA THR A 202 16.67 -64.65 89.13
C THR A 202 15.73 -65.37 90.12
N ARG A 203 15.72 -66.70 89.99
CA ARG A 203 15.22 -67.79 90.85
C ARG A 203 13.73 -68.12 90.83
#